data_AF-A0A3C0GII7-F1
#
_entry.id   AF-A0A3C0GII7-F1
#
_cell.length_a   1.000
_cell.length_b   1.000
_cell.length_c   1.000
_cell.angle_alpha   90.00
_cell.angle_beta   90.00
_cell.angle_gamma   90.00
#
_symmetry.space_group_name_H-M   'P 1'
#
loop_
_entity.id
_entity.type
_entity.pdbx_description
1 polymer ?
#
loop_
_entity_poly.entity_id
_entity_poly.type
_entity_poly.pdbx_seq_one_letter_code
_entity_poly.pdbx_strand_id
1 'polypeptide(L)'
;MQTRKNFILDTSVLLYDKNSIHSFKNHDVIIPMLVLDEIDRFKDKQGILGENARYVNRFLDGLREKGKLHEGVSLENGQTIRVEKNHMGTVPSSLDISSGDNKIIGTCLFLSESEKDKKTVVVTKDINF
;
A
#
# COMPACT_ATOMS: atom_id res chain seq x y z
N MET A 1 2.02 6.13 -24.69
CA MET A 1 1.98 6.58 -23.29
C MET A 1 1.52 5.41 -22.43
N GLN A 2 2.18 5.16 -21.30
CA GLN A 2 1.79 4.09 -20.39
C GLN A 2 0.56 4.54 -19.58
N THR A 3 -0.52 3.77 -19.59
CA THR A 3 -1.72 4.06 -18.77
C THR A 3 -1.35 4.03 -17.29
N ARG A 4 -1.75 5.04 -16.52
CA ARG A 4 -1.55 5.11 -15.07
C ARG A 4 -2.27 3.92 -14.40
N LYS A 5 -1.69 3.38 -13.33
CA LYS A 5 -2.15 2.17 -12.63
C LYS A 5 -2.08 2.40 -11.14
N ASN A 6 -2.90 1.65 -10.41
CA ASN A 6 -2.87 1.57 -8.95
C ASN A 6 -2.09 0.31 -8.55
N PHE A 7 -1.04 0.47 -7.76
CA PHE A 7 -0.26 -0.62 -7.17
C PHE A 7 -0.48 -0.64 -5.67
N ILE A 8 -1.17 -1.66 -5.17
CA ILE A 8 -1.44 -1.84 -3.75
C ILE A 8 -0.29 -2.66 -3.17
N LEU A 9 0.45 -2.08 -2.22
CA LEU A 9 1.58 -2.77 -1.61
C LEU A 9 1.16 -3.44 -0.31
N ASP A 10 1.51 -4.71 -0.20
CA ASP A 10 1.47 -5.49 1.03
C ASP A 10 2.69 -5.16 1.93
N THR A 11 2.51 -5.31 3.24
CA THR A 11 3.55 -5.26 4.26
C THR A 11 4.71 -6.18 3.93
N SER A 12 4.45 -7.39 3.43
CA SER A 12 5.51 -8.37 3.10
C SER A 12 6.56 -7.80 2.13
N VAL A 13 6.12 -7.00 1.15
CA VAL A 13 6.99 -6.37 0.14
C VAL A 13 7.81 -5.25 0.74
N LEU A 14 7.17 -4.39 1.54
CA LEU A 14 7.80 -3.24 2.19
C LEU A 14 8.83 -3.67 3.24
N LEU A 15 8.53 -4.76 3.96
CA LEU A 15 9.44 -5.34 4.94
C LEU A 15 10.59 -6.11 4.30
N TYR A 16 10.37 -6.73 3.13
CA TYR A 16 11.43 -7.39 2.38
C TYR A 16 12.43 -6.38 1.81
N ASP A 17 11.94 -5.33 1.15
CA ASP A 17 12.75 -4.25 0.61
C ASP A 17 12.05 -2.91 0.76
N LYS A 18 12.58 -2.06 1.64
CA LYS A 18 12.09 -0.70 1.88
C LYS A 18 12.10 0.19 0.63
N ASN A 19 12.97 -0.09 -0.35
CA ASN A 19 13.05 0.71 -1.58
C ASN A 19 11.93 0.38 -2.55
N SER A 20 11.22 -0.74 -2.37
CA SER A 20 10.09 -1.14 -3.23
C SER A 20 9.02 -0.06 -3.35
N ILE A 21 8.81 0.75 -2.31
CA ILE A 21 7.85 1.86 -2.30
C ILE A 21 8.16 2.93 -3.37
N HIS A 22 9.38 3.00 -3.90
CA HIS A 22 9.81 3.99 -4.91
C HIS A 22 9.81 3.44 -6.35
N SER A 23 9.46 2.17 -6.54
CA SER A 23 9.67 1.44 -7.80
C SER A 23 8.55 1.63 -8.83
N PHE A 24 7.61 2.55 -8.60
CA PHE A 24 6.37 2.68 -9.37
C PHE A 24 6.25 4.04 -10.06
N LYS A 25 7.29 4.41 -10.82
CA LYS A 25 7.37 5.68 -11.57
C LYS A 25 6.10 5.92 -12.40
N ASN A 26 5.55 7.14 -12.35
CA ASN A 26 4.33 7.56 -13.05
C ASN A 26 3.04 6.81 -12.65
N HIS A 27 3.06 6.04 -11.56
CA HIS A 27 1.91 5.26 -11.09
C HIS A 27 1.50 5.62 -9.67
N ASP A 28 0.32 5.18 -9.27
CA ASP A 28 -0.22 5.39 -7.94
C ASP A 28 0.19 4.20 -7.06
N VAL A 29 0.90 4.45 -5.98
CA VAL A 29 1.21 3.48 -4.94
C VAL A 29 0.20 3.65 -3.82
N ILE A 30 -0.59 2.61 -3.61
CA ILE A 30 -1.64 2.57 -2.62
C ILE A 30 -1.16 1.75 -1.42
N ILE A 31 -1.20 2.36 -0.24
CA ILE A 31 -0.88 1.68 1.02
C ILE A 31 -2.20 1.51 1.78
N PRO A 32 -2.73 0.27 1.89
CA PRO A 32 -3.90 0.01 2.72
C PRO A 32 -3.63 0.43 4.17
N MET A 33 -4.65 0.93 4.87
CA MET A 33 -4.51 1.37 6.26
C MET A 33 -3.98 0.23 7.17
N LEU A 34 -4.40 -1.01 6.92
CA LEU A 34 -3.87 -2.19 7.63
C LEU A 34 -2.33 -2.31 7.51
N VAL A 35 -1.79 -2.06 6.33
CA VAL A 35 -0.35 -2.18 6.06
C VAL A 35 0.41 -1.14 6.87
N LEU A 36 -0.15 0.05 7.10
CA LEU A 36 0.44 1.02 8.03
C LEU A 36 0.49 0.49 9.46
N ASP A 37 -0.60 -0.09 9.95
CA ASP A 37 -0.69 -0.63 11.31
C ASP A 37 0.30 -1.78 11.51
N GLU A 38 0.51 -2.61 10.49
CA GLU A 38 1.54 -3.65 10.49
C GLU A 38 2.95 -3.06 10.51
N ILE A 39 3.23 -2.15 9.58
CA ILE A 39 4.53 -1.48 9.46
C ILE A 39 4.88 -0.72 10.75
N ASP A 40 3.92 -0.17 11.48
CA ASP A 40 4.12 0.43 12.80
C ASP A 40 4.56 -0.62 13.84
N ARG A 41 3.86 -1.75 13.93
CA ARG A 41 4.21 -2.87 14.83
C ARG A 41 5.60 -3.44 14.55
N PHE A 42 6.06 -3.41 13.29
CA PHE A 42 7.38 -3.92 12.93
C PHE A 42 8.54 -2.97 13.28
N LYS A 43 8.29 -1.69 13.63
CA LYS A 43 9.34 -0.71 13.99
C LYS A 43 10.21 -1.15 15.17
N ASP A 44 9.62 -1.89 16.11
CA ASP A 44 10.27 -2.34 17.34
C ASP A 44 11.10 -3.61 17.14
N LYS A 45 11.00 -4.26 15.96
CA LYS A 45 11.83 -5.41 15.63
C LYS A 45 13.29 -4.98 15.42
N GLN A 46 14.20 -5.90 15.73
CA GLN A 46 15.62 -5.73 15.45
C GLN A 46 15.96 -6.22 14.04
N GLY A 47 17.13 -5.82 13.53
CA GLY A 47 17.63 -6.22 12.22
C GLY A 47 16.90 -5.57 11.04
N ILE A 48 17.02 -6.21 9.87
CA ILE A 48 16.58 -5.67 8.57
C ILE A 48 15.08 -5.37 8.56
N LEU A 49 14.26 -6.24 9.16
CA LEU A 49 12.80 -6.07 9.24
C LEU A 49 12.42 -4.73 9.90
N GLY A 50 12.97 -4.45 11.09
CA GLY A 50 12.70 -3.21 11.79
C GLY A 50 13.35 -1.99 11.15
N GLU A 51 14.52 -2.15 10.52
CA GLU A 51 15.13 -1.08 9.72
C GLU A 51 14.24 -0.67 8.54
N ASN A 52 13.71 -1.65 7.80
CA ASN A 52 12.81 -1.42 6.68
C ASN A 52 11.51 -0.78 7.13
N ALA A 53 10.88 -1.30 8.19
CA ALA A 53 9.69 -0.70 8.79
C ALA A 53 9.91 0.76 9.21
N ARG A 54 11.00 1.07 9.93
CA ARG A 54 11.33 2.44 10.35
C ARG A 54 11.58 3.37 9.16
N TYR A 55 12.21 2.87 8.09
CA TYR A 55 12.40 3.66 6.88
C TYR A 55 11.07 4.02 6.24
N VAL A 56 10.20 3.04 5.99
CA VAL A 56 8.91 3.25 5.33
C VAL A 56 8.06 4.24 6.12
N ASN A 57 8.03 4.10 7.45
CA ASN A 57 7.32 5.07 8.30
C ASN A 57 7.88 6.49 8.20
N ARG A 58 9.19 6.66 8.37
CA ARG A 58 9.81 8.00 8.24
C ARG A 58 9.55 8.63 6.87
N PHE A 59 9.56 7.82 5.81
CA PHE A 59 9.23 8.28 4.48
C PHE A 59 7.77 8.78 4.40
N LEU A 60 6.82 7.97 4.88
CA LEU A 60 5.41 8.37 4.91
C LEU A 60 5.15 9.59 5.80
N ASP A 61 5.82 9.70 6.94
CA ASP A 61 5.74 10.87 7.82
C ASP A 61 6.24 12.13 7.10
N GLY A 62 7.38 12.05 6.40
CA GLY A 62 7.87 13.18 5.60
C GLY A 62 6.94 13.59 4.45
N LEU A 63 6.14 12.66 3.91
CA LEU A 63 5.11 13.01 2.91
C LEU A 63 3.92 13.75 3.52
N ARG A 64 3.61 13.55 4.82
CA ARG A 64 2.53 14.27 5.51
C ARG A 64 2.82 15.77 5.60
N GLU A 65 4.09 16.16 5.59
CA GLU A 65 4.49 17.58 5.56
C GLU A 65 4.22 18.22 4.19
N LYS A 66 4.16 17.41 3.12
CA LYS A 66 3.94 17.87 1.73
C LYS A 66 2.48 17.83 1.29
N GLY A 67 1.62 17.11 2.02
CA GLY A 67 0.22 16.98 1.69
C GLY A 67 -0.47 15.88 2.49
N LYS A 68 -1.72 15.60 2.16
CA LYS A 68 -2.52 14.59 2.84
C LYS A 68 -2.37 13.24 2.14
N LEU A 69 -1.86 12.25 2.86
CA LEU A 69 -1.67 10.90 2.34
C LEU A 69 -2.96 10.26 1.80
N HIS A 70 -4.13 10.55 2.35
CA HIS A 70 -5.40 9.99 1.84
C HIS A 70 -5.88 10.63 0.54
N GLU A 71 -5.45 11.86 0.24
CA GLU A 71 -5.71 12.51 -1.06
C GLU A 71 -4.64 12.10 -2.10
N GLY A 72 -3.50 11.59 -1.64
CA GLY A 72 -2.35 11.21 -2.45
C GLY A 72 -1.31 12.33 -2.52
N VAL A 73 -0.04 11.98 -2.30
CA VAL A 73 1.10 12.91 -2.38
C VAL A 73 1.97 12.56 -3.58
N SER A 74 2.10 13.49 -4.52
CA SER A 74 2.89 13.29 -5.74
C SER A 74 4.38 13.53 -5.49
N LEU A 75 5.20 12.66 -6.09
CA LEU A 75 6.66 12.71 -6.09
C LEU A 75 7.15 13.26 -7.43
N GLU A 76 8.41 13.71 -7.46
CA GLU A 76 9.04 14.32 -8.65
C GLU A 76 9.10 13.37 -9.86
N ASN A 77 9.15 12.07 -9.61
CA ASN A 77 9.18 11.04 -10.65
C ASN A 77 7.79 10.71 -11.24
N GLY A 78 6.75 11.46 -10.87
CA GLY A 78 5.37 11.28 -11.31
C GLY A 78 4.60 10.19 -10.55
N GLN A 79 5.26 9.47 -9.63
CA GLN A 79 4.60 8.54 -8.72
C GLN A 79 3.77 9.29 -7.68
N THR A 80 2.65 8.74 -7.26
CA THR A 80 1.87 9.29 -6.14
C THR A 80 1.75 8.24 -5.04
N ILE A 81 1.96 8.62 -3.79
CA ILE A 81 1.72 7.75 -2.62
C ILE A 81 0.37 8.12 -2.02
N ARG A 82 -0.55 7.15 -1.94
CA ARG A 82 -1.86 7.32 -1.31
C ARG A 82 -2.10 6.26 -0.24
N VAL A 83 -2.60 6.68 0.91
CA VAL A 83 -3.08 5.77 1.96
C VAL A 83 -4.59 5.60 1.78
N GLU A 84 -5.03 4.35 1.63
CA GLU A 84 -6.43 4.02 1.40
C GLU A 84 -7.02 3.31 2.62
N LYS A 85 -8.28 3.62 2.96
CA LYS A 85 -8.97 2.91 4.04
C LYS A 85 -9.20 1.46 3.61
N ASN A 86 -9.27 0.54 4.57
CA ASN A 86 -9.65 -0.83 4.24
C ASN A 86 -11.14 -0.86 3.86
N HIS A 87 -11.47 -1.41 2.69
CA HIS A 87 -12.84 -1.50 2.18
C HIS A 87 -13.35 -2.93 2.29
N MET A 88 -14.22 -3.19 3.28
CA MET A 88 -14.74 -4.53 3.57
C MET A 88 -16.10 -4.83 2.93
N GLY A 89 -16.84 -3.79 2.51
CA GLY A 89 -18.18 -3.95 1.93
C GLY A 89 -18.18 -4.58 0.52
N THR A 90 -17.02 -4.56 -0.15
CA THR A 90 -16.79 -5.13 -1.48
C THR A 90 -16.20 -6.54 -1.44
N VAL A 91 -15.85 -7.05 -0.25
CA VAL A 91 -15.34 -8.41 -0.08
C VAL A 91 -16.52 -9.41 -0.07
N PRO A 92 -16.49 -10.50 -0.85
CA PRO A 92 -17.50 -11.55 -0.77
C PRO A 92 -17.72 -12.03 0.67
N SER A 93 -18.98 -12.22 1.06
CA SER A 93 -19.36 -12.63 2.43
C SER A 93 -18.79 -13.99 2.88
N SER A 94 -18.28 -14.78 1.94
CA SER A 94 -17.60 -16.06 2.20
C SER A 94 -16.15 -15.92 2.66
N LEU A 95 -15.55 -14.73 2.60
CA LEU A 95 -14.17 -14.49 3.02
C LEU A 95 -14.11 -13.97 4.46
N ASP A 96 -13.09 -14.41 5.19
CA ASP A 96 -12.84 -13.97 6.56
C ASP A 96 -12.41 -12.50 6.59
N ILE A 97 -13.29 -11.65 7.09
CA ILE A 97 -13.09 -10.21 7.22
C ILE A 97 -12.00 -9.83 8.23
N SER A 98 -11.55 -10.76 9.07
CA SER A 98 -10.46 -10.53 10.03
C SER A 98 -9.08 -10.65 9.37
N SER A 99 -8.97 -11.46 8.31
CA SER A 99 -7.74 -11.69 7.56
C SER A 99 -7.20 -10.40 6.94
N GLY A 100 -5.87 -10.23 7.04
CA GLY A 100 -5.17 -9.10 6.46
C GLY A 100 -5.21 -9.10 4.94
N ASP A 101 -4.99 -10.26 4.32
CA ASP A 101 -5.01 -10.43 2.87
C ASP A 101 -6.38 -10.07 2.30
N ASN A 102 -7.45 -10.51 2.95
CA ASN A 102 -8.81 -10.18 2.55
C ASN A 102 -9.11 -8.67 2.62
N LYS A 103 -8.50 -7.93 3.55
CA LYS A 103 -8.60 -6.46 3.61
C LYS A 103 -7.86 -5.79 2.45
N ILE A 104 -6.70 -6.33 2.06
CA ILE A 104 -5.93 -5.85 0.90
C ILE A 104 -6.71 -6.14 -0.39
N ILE A 105 -7.28 -7.34 -0.51
CA ILE A 105 -8.16 -7.73 -1.63
C ILE A 105 -9.39 -6.82 -1.69
N GLY A 106 -10.05 -6.55 -0.57
CA GLY A 106 -11.21 -5.64 -0.51
C GLY A 106 -10.89 -4.23 -0.99
N THR A 107 -9.72 -3.72 -0.61
CA THR A 107 -9.18 -2.43 -1.10
C THR A 107 -8.94 -2.48 -2.61
N CYS A 108 -8.40 -3.58 -3.13
CA CYS A 108 -8.20 -3.78 -4.57
C CYS A 108 -9.50 -3.79 -5.34
N LEU A 109 -10.50 -4.55 -4.88
CA LEU A 109 -11.81 -4.63 -5.50
C LEU A 109 -12.48 -3.25 -5.52
N PHE A 110 -12.52 -2.57 -4.37
CA PHE A 110 -13.08 -1.22 -4.26
C PHE A 110 -12.44 -0.24 -5.25
N LEU A 111 -11.11 -0.22 -5.33
CA LEU A 111 -10.39 0.67 -6.26
C LEU A 111 -10.61 0.30 -7.71
N SER A 112 -10.70 -0.99 -8.04
CA SER A 112 -11.00 -1.44 -9.40
C SER A 112 -12.41 -1.04 -9.86
N GLU A 113 -13.37 -0.94 -8.93
CA GLU A 113 -14.74 -0.55 -9.23
C GLU A 113 -14.93 0.97 -9.26
N SER A 114 -14.23 1.71 -8.39
CA SER A 114 -14.33 3.17 -8.28
C SER A 114 -13.44 3.93 -9.28
N GLU A 115 -12.30 3.36 -9.68
CA GLU A 115 -11.34 3.95 -10.64
C GLU A 115 -11.20 3.07 -11.89
N LYS A 116 -12.30 2.86 -12.62
CA LYS A 116 -12.39 1.90 -13.74
C LYS A 116 -11.42 2.19 -14.91
N ASP A 117 -10.91 3.41 -15.01
CA ASP A 117 -9.94 3.83 -16.01
C ASP A 117 -8.50 3.39 -15.67
N LYS A 118 -8.26 2.94 -14.44
CA LYS A 118 -6.95 2.46 -13.97
C LYS A 118 -6.98 0.98 -13.65
N LYS A 119 -5.97 0.25 -14.14
CA LYS A 119 -5.74 -1.11 -13.68
C LYS A 119 -5.21 -1.08 -12.25
N THR A 120 -5.86 -1.81 -11.35
CA THR A 120 -5.41 -2.02 -9.97
C THR A 120 -4.69 -3.37 -9.86
N VAL A 121 -3.53 -3.38 -9.21
CA VAL A 121 -2.64 -4.55 -9.07
C VAL A 121 -2.17 -4.63 -7.63
N VAL A 122 -2.33 -5.79 -7.00
CA VAL A 122 -1.72 -6.08 -5.69
C VAL A 122 -0.30 -6.58 -5.89
N VAL A 123 0.62 -6.11 -5.05
CA VAL A 123 2.01 -6.56 -5.01
C VAL A 123 2.27 -7.16 -3.64
N THR A 124 2.55 -8.46 -3.61
CA THR A 124 2.85 -9.24 -2.41
C THR A 124 4.06 -10.13 -2.64
N LYS A 125 4.73 -10.52 -1.55
CA LYS A 125 5.75 -11.58 -1.53
C LYS A 125 5.27 -12.84 -0.80
N ASP A 126 4.07 -12.84 -0.23
CA ASP A 126 3.50 -14.02 0.40
C ASP A 126 2.94 -14.96 -0.67
N ILE A 127 3.27 -16.25 -0.54
CA ILE A 127 2.79 -17.32 -1.43
C ILE A 127 1.35 -17.72 -1.06
N ASN A 128 0.94 -17.46 0.19
CA ASN A 128 -0.39 -17.80 0.70
C ASN A 128 -1.41 -16.65 0.58
N PHE A 129 -1.03 -15.55 -0.07
CA PHE A 129 -1.87 -14.38 -0.28
C PHE A 129 -3.17 -14.70 -1.04
#